data_AF-A0A955H1E1-F1
#
_entry.id   AF-A0A955H1E1-F1
#
_cell.length_a   1.000
_cell.length_b   1.000
_cell.length_c   1.000
_cell.angle_alpha   90.00
_cell.angle_beta   90.00
_cell.angle_gamma   90.00
#
_symmetry.space_group_name_H-M   'P 1'
#
loop_
_entity.id
_entity.type
_entity.pdbx_description
1 polymer ?
#
loop_
_entity_poly.entity_id
_entity_poly.type
_entity_poly.pdbx_seq_one_letter_code
_entity_poly.pdbx_strand_id
1 'polypeptide(L)'
;MSPELLAAVAERVERGYSDEQIRTELAAAGHDDATITKVLATARTEKVGNPRTIPVADLPSVTKLVSEGWRYAKEHSVLSLVLAIPVVLLYMLETTQQMMSGLALPLSVLMFLVVIANILCTVAVLYVVVQTQEGEPPQVSTGFSWAIKNIWSLLWLGILAVLVVWGGLMLFVIPGLVVSFYIYFAQYVFVREGLKGFPALLRSRQLVSGDALAVAGRLLGVGFLFLGLFILFFITIGLIVGIGSLVSSTDVSELPAVDWTVGLLGQLAGAVLTVISLRVTVILYQALALKKPYVATAELPGHGKYLALAIWGLVSLALFVALAVAFAPERQSLEKGFDVEESPERIIDLDAKDRALELRLNQ
;
A
#
# COMPACT_ATOMS: atom_id res chain seq x y z
N MET A 1 -26.42 -42.73 10.71
CA MET A 1 -25.61 -41.57 10.27
C MET A 1 -24.44 -41.49 11.23
N SER A 2 -23.20 -41.59 10.77
CA SER A 2 -22.06 -41.52 11.68
C SER A 2 -21.88 -40.07 12.17
N PRO A 3 -21.61 -39.86 13.47
CA PRO A 3 -21.33 -38.52 14.00
C PRO A 3 -20.11 -37.87 13.35
N GLU A 4 -19.14 -38.68 12.91
CA GLU A 4 -17.96 -38.23 12.16
C GLU A 4 -18.31 -37.60 10.81
N LEU A 5 -19.26 -38.18 10.07
CA LEU A 5 -19.68 -37.65 8.78
C LEU A 5 -20.40 -36.31 8.93
N LEU A 6 -21.23 -36.19 9.97
CA LEU A 6 -21.92 -34.94 10.30
C LEU A 6 -20.91 -33.84 10.67
N ALA A 7 -19.91 -34.16 11.50
CA ALA A 7 -18.85 -33.22 11.86
C ALA A 7 -18.02 -32.79 10.64
N ALA A 8 -17.65 -33.73 9.78
CA ALA A 8 -16.87 -33.46 8.57
C ALA A 8 -17.63 -32.62 7.54
N VAL A 9 -18.96 -32.77 7.45
CA VAL A 9 -19.81 -31.93 6.60
C VAL A 9 -20.04 -30.56 7.23
N ALA A 10 -20.27 -30.49 8.54
CA ALA A 10 -20.40 -29.23 9.26
C ALA A 10 -19.14 -28.37 9.12
N GLU A 11 -17.95 -28.98 9.20
CA GLU A 11 -16.67 -28.30 8.99
C GLU A 11 -16.52 -27.75 7.56
N ARG A 12 -16.92 -28.52 6.53
CA ARG A 12 -16.90 -28.03 5.14
C ARG A 12 -17.88 -26.89 4.90
N VAL A 13 -19.07 -26.98 5.47
CA VAL A 13 -20.05 -25.89 5.44
C VAL A 13 -19.49 -24.65 6.17
N GLU A 14 -18.74 -24.83 7.26
CA GLU A 14 -18.07 -23.74 7.97
C GLU A 14 -16.93 -23.11 7.15
N ARG A 15 -16.19 -23.92 6.40
CA ARG A 15 -15.16 -23.46 5.45
C ARG A 15 -15.73 -22.83 4.17
N GLY A 16 -17.06 -22.81 4.00
CA GLY A 16 -17.75 -22.14 2.89
C GLY A 16 -17.84 -22.93 1.59
N TYR A 17 -17.73 -24.27 1.64
CA TYR A 17 -17.93 -25.12 0.48
C TYR A 17 -19.40 -25.09 0.01
N SER A 18 -19.64 -25.15 -1.30
CA SER A 18 -21.00 -25.22 -1.84
C SER A 18 -21.64 -26.59 -1.58
N ASP A 19 -22.97 -26.63 -1.54
CA ASP A 19 -23.69 -27.90 -1.36
C ASP A 19 -23.36 -28.90 -2.49
N GLU A 20 -23.11 -28.43 -3.72
CA GLU A 20 -22.68 -29.32 -4.80
C GLU A 20 -21.27 -29.87 -4.56
N GLN A 21 -20.32 -29.05 -4.11
CA GLN A 21 -18.96 -29.51 -3.81
C GLN A 21 -18.96 -30.59 -2.72
N ILE A 22 -19.73 -30.35 -1.66
CA ILE A 22 -19.89 -31.33 -0.57
C ILE A 22 -20.58 -32.59 -1.08
N ARG A 23 -21.63 -32.46 -1.90
CA ARG A 23 -22.30 -33.62 -2.54
C ARG A 23 -21.34 -34.43 -3.40
N THR A 24 -20.53 -33.78 -4.23
CA THR A 24 -19.57 -34.45 -5.12
C THR A 24 -18.50 -35.19 -4.32
N GLU A 25 -17.93 -34.58 -3.27
CA GLU A 25 -16.94 -35.25 -2.41
C GLU A 25 -17.53 -36.44 -1.66
N LEU A 26 -18.73 -36.29 -1.10
CA LEU A 26 -19.38 -37.38 -0.37
C LEU A 26 -19.81 -38.52 -1.28
N ALA A 27 -20.27 -38.21 -2.49
CA ALA A 27 -20.59 -39.21 -3.51
C ALA A 27 -19.33 -39.96 -3.95
N ALA A 28 -18.19 -39.27 -4.11
CA ALA A 28 -16.91 -39.90 -4.41
C ALA A 28 -16.40 -40.79 -3.26
N ALA A 29 -16.77 -40.48 -2.01
CA ALA A 29 -16.51 -41.33 -0.84
C ALA A 29 -17.49 -42.52 -0.71
N GLY A 30 -18.41 -42.71 -1.66
CA GLY A 30 -19.35 -43.84 -1.69
C GLY A 30 -20.60 -43.65 -0.84
N HIS A 31 -20.91 -42.43 -0.40
CA HIS A 31 -22.17 -42.15 0.29
C HIS A 31 -23.32 -42.00 -0.71
N ASP A 32 -24.48 -42.57 -0.40
CA ASP A 32 -25.69 -42.44 -1.22
C ASP A 32 -26.32 -41.04 -1.09
N ASP A 33 -27.06 -40.62 -2.12
CA ASP A 33 -27.62 -39.26 -2.21
C ASP A 33 -28.65 -38.94 -1.11
N ALA A 34 -29.33 -39.96 -0.57
CA ALA A 34 -30.26 -39.79 0.54
C ALA A 34 -29.50 -39.52 1.85
N THR A 35 -28.41 -40.23 2.11
CA THR A 35 -27.50 -39.95 3.23
C THR A 35 -26.90 -38.55 3.10
N ILE A 36 -26.41 -38.18 1.91
CA ILE A 36 -25.82 -36.85 1.67
C ILE A 36 -26.83 -35.73 1.95
N THR A 37 -28.03 -35.84 1.39
CA THR A 37 -29.09 -34.85 1.58
C THR A 37 -29.49 -34.75 3.05
N LYS A 38 -29.60 -35.88 3.75
CA LYS A 38 -29.93 -35.92 5.18
C LYS A 38 -28.82 -35.30 6.04
N VAL A 39 -27.55 -35.58 5.74
CA VAL A 39 -26.40 -35.03 6.48
C VAL A 39 -26.32 -33.52 6.27
N LEU A 40 -26.46 -33.03 5.02
CA LEU A 40 -26.46 -31.60 4.72
C LEU A 40 -27.63 -30.86 5.40
N ALA A 41 -28.83 -31.44 5.37
CA ALA A 41 -30.00 -30.88 6.06
C ALA A 41 -29.80 -30.85 7.59
N THR A 42 -29.21 -31.91 8.16
CA THR A 42 -28.93 -32.01 9.60
C THR A 42 -27.84 -31.02 10.01
N ALA A 43 -26.73 -30.95 9.28
CA ALA A 43 -25.63 -30.03 9.55
C ALA A 43 -26.08 -28.56 9.48
N ARG A 44 -27.03 -28.24 8.59
CA ARG A 44 -27.65 -26.91 8.52
C ARG A 44 -28.63 -26.66 9.66
N THR A 45 -29.51 -27.61 9.98
CA THR A 45 -30.51 -27.43 11.05
C THR A 45 -29.88 -27.39 12.44
N GLU A 46 -28.82 -28.17 12.70
CA GLU A 46 -28.06 -28.11 13.95
C GLU A 46 -27.33 -26.76 14.12
N LYS A 47 -26.90 -26.15 13.00
CA LYS A 47 -26.35 -24.79 12.98
C LYS A 47 -27.42 -23.70 13.15
N VAL A 48 -28.66 -23.96 12.75
CA VAL A 48 -29.79 -23.02 12.89
C VAL A 48 -30.43 -23.12 14.29
N GLY A 49 -30.45 -24.30 14.91
CA GLY A 49 -31.11 -24.56 16.18
C GLY A 49 -30.31 -24.15 17.42
N ASN A 50 -29.00 -23.97 17.27
CA ASN A 50 -28.19 -23.29 18.26
C ASN A 50 -27.54 -22.10 17.52
N PRO A 51 -28.07 -20.87 17.65
CA PRO A 51 -27.28 -19.70 17.32
C PRO A 51 -26.13 -19.68 18.35
N ARG A 52 -25.15 -20.56 18.15
CA ARG A 52 -23.78 -20.21 18.44
C ARG A 52 -23.63 -18.91 17.70
N THR A 53 -23.70 -17.82 18.45
CA THR A 53 -23.12 -16.56 18.06
C THR A 53 -21.72 -16.94 17.61
N ILE A 54 -21.53 -17.20 16.32
CA ILE A 54 -20.21 -17.29 15.73
C ILE A 54 -19.63 -15.96 16.19
N PRO A 55 -18.68 -15.97 17.14
CA PRO A 55 -18.23 -14.74 17.74
C PRO A 55 -17.84 -13.88 16.55
N VAL A 56 -18.58 -12.78 16.33
CA VAL A 56 -18.37 -11.94 15.15
C VAL A 56 -16.90 -11.61 15.22
N ALA A 57 -16.12 -12.18 14.30
CA ALA A 57 -14.68 -12.27 14.50
C ALA A 57 -14.15 -10.86 14.71
N ASP A 58 -13.84 -10.54 15.97
CA ASP A 58 -13.49 -9.17 16.34
C ASP A 58 -12.21 -8.83 15.59
N LEU A 59 -12.26 -7.73 14.86
CA LEU A 59 -11.12 -7.29 14.08
C LEU A 59 -9.92 -7.09 15.04
N PRO A 60 -8.73 -7.64 14.74
CA PRO A 60 -7.59 -7.61 15.66
C PRO A 60 -7.19 -6.21 16.09
N SER A 61 -6.62 -6.06 17.30
CA SER A 61 -6.09 -4.78 17.78
C SER A 61 -4.87 -4.33 16.95
N VAL A 62 -4.62 -3.02 16.93
CA VAL A 62 -3.45 -2.42 16.23
C VAL A 62 -2.14 -3.06 16.67
N THR A 63 -1.95 -3.28 17.98
CA THR A 63 -0.74 -3.90 18.54
C THR A 63 -0.57 -5.35 18.07
N LYS A 64 -1.67 -6.13 18.03
CA LYS A 64 -1.65 -7.50 17.51
C LYS A 64 -1.31 -7.51 16.03
N LEU A 65 -1.92 -6.64 15.23
CA LEU A 65 -1.61 -6.52 13.79
C LEU A 65 -0.12 -6.22 13.55
N VAL A 66 0.44 -5.23 14.25
CA VAL A 66 1.85 -4.86 14.11
C VAL A 66 2.77 -5.99 14.58
N SER A 67 2.46 -6.63 15.72
CA SER A 67 3.23 -7.76 16.24
C SER A 67 3.26 -8.94 15.26
N GLU A 68 2.11 -9.27 14.67
CA GLU A 68 1.98 -10.32 13.65
C GLU A 68 2.76 -9.97 12.37
N GLY A 69 2.63 -8.73 11.89
CA GLY A 69 3.39 -8.26 10.73
C GLY A 69 4.90 -8.27 10.98
N TRP A 70 5.35 -7.87 12.18
CA TRP A 70 6.77 -7.89 12.58
C TRP A 70 7.31 -9.31 12.66
N ARG A 71 6.56 -10.24 13.29
CA ARG A 71 6.93 -11.65 13.33
C ARG A 71 7.08 -12.23 11.93
N TYR A 72 6.10 -11.98 11.07
CA TYR A 72 6.11 -12.41 9.67
C TYR A 72 7.32 -11.86 8.90
N ALA A 73 7.64 -10.57 9.07
CA ALA A 73 8.80 -9.96 8.41
C ALA A 73 10.15 -10.53 8.87
N LYS A 74 10.27 -10.95 10.14
CA LYS A 74 11.45 -11.65 10.65
C LYS A 74 11.57 -13.07 10.10
N GLU A 75 10.47 -13.83 10.11
CA GLU A 75 10.42 -15.21 9.62
C GLU A 75 10.65 -15.29 8.10
N HIS A 76 10.28 -14.23 7.38
CA HIS A 76 10.39 -14.15 5.93
C HIS A 76 11.22 -12.95 5.46
N SER A 77 12.40 -12.76 6.07
CA SER A 77 13.32 -11.65 5.77
C SER A 77 13.72 -11.57 4.28
N VAL A 78 13.70 -12.70 3.57
CA VAL A 78 13.92 -12.76 2.12
C VAL A 78 12.93 -11.88 1.34
N LEU A 79 11.68 -11.76 1.78
CA LEU A 79 10.68 -10.89 1.14
C LEU A 79 11.06 -9.42 1.28
N SER A 80 11.60 -9.03 2.43
CA SER A 80 12.09 -7.66 2.66
C SER A 80 13.31 -7.37 1.79
N LEU A 81 14.22 -8.33 1.62
CA LEU A 81 15.37 -8.20 0.72
C LEU A 81 14.95 -8.06 -0.74
N VAL A 82 13.95 -8.83 -1.19
CA VAL A 82 13.41 -8.74 -2.56
C VAL A 82 12.82 -7.35 -2.83
N LEU A 83 12.15 -6.73 -1.86
CA LEU A 83 11.66 -5.35 -1.98
C LEU A 83 12.76 -4.31 -1.85
N ALA A 84 13.80 -4.58 -1.04
CA ALA A 84 14.89 -3.64 -0.82
C ALA A 84 15.72 -3.41 -2.09
N ILE A 85 15.98 -4.45 -2.89
CA ILE A 85 16.84 -4.36 -4.08
C ILE A 85 16.41 -3.24 -5.04
N PRO A 86 15.17 -3.21 -5.58
CA PRO A 86 14.77 -2.17 -6.52
C PRO A 86 14.70 -0.78 -5.87
N VAL A 87 14.32 -0.69 -4.60
CA VAL A 87 14.23 0.60 -3.88
C VAL A 87 15.60 1.20 -3.63
N VAL A 88 16.57 0.40 -3.20
CA VAL A 88 17.97 0.82 -3.04
C VAL A 88 18.57 1.23 -4.38
N LEU A 89 18.27 0.47 -5.45
CA LEU A 89 18.74 0.81 -6.79
C LEU A 89 18.15 2.15 -7.29
N LEU A 90 16.86 2.42 -7.03
CA LEU A 90 16.25 3.72 -7.35
C LEU A 90 16.96 4.86 -6.62
N TYR A 91 17.20 4.69 -5.31
CA TYR A 91 17.92 5.68 -4.52
C TYR A 91 19.33 5.94 -5.06
N MET A 92 20.08 4.89 -5.38
CA MET A 92 21.42 5.01 -5.98
C MET A 92 21.40 5.77 -7.32
N LEU A 93 20.42 5.47 -8.19
CA LEU A 93 20.29 6.14 -9.48
C LEU A 93 19.94 7.62 -9.30
N GLU A 94 19.09 7.96 -8.34
CA GLU A 94 18.69 9.34 -8.03
C GLU A 94 19.90 10.16 -7.58
N THR A 95 20.67 9.66 -6.62
CA THR A 95 21.91 10.29 -6.17
C THR A 95 22.91 10.45 -7.33
N THR A 96 23.05 9.43 -8.18
CA THR A 96 23.96 9.48 -9.34
C THR A 96 23.53 10.55 -10.35
N GLN A 97 22.22 10.68 -10.62
CA GLN A 97 21.69 11.68 -11.53
C GLN A 97 21.91 13.11 -11.03
N GLN A 98 21.82 13.34 -9.71
CA GLN A 98 22.13 14.63 -9.10
C GLN A 98 23.60 15.00 -9.27
N MET A 99 24.51 14.03 -9.14
CA MET A 99 25.95 14.25 -9.31
C MET A 99 26.37 14.40 -10.78
N MET A 100 25.62 13.81 -11.72
CA MET A 100 26.00 13.70 -13.14
C MET A 100 24.87 14.17 -14.06
N SER A 101 24.70 15.49 -14.16
CA SER A 101 23.66 16.10 -15.03
C SER A 101 23.77 15.67 -16.51
N GLY A 102 24.99 15.39 -17.00
CA GLY A 102 25.24 14.91 -18.36
C GLY A 102 24.69 13.51 -18.69
N LEU A 103 24.28 12.73 -17.69
CA LEU A 103 23.71 11.38 -17.87
C LEU A 103 22.18 11.34 -17.61
N ALA A 104 21.52 12.49 -17.53
CA ALA A 104 20.10 12.55 -17.14
C ALA A 104 19.18 11.65 -17.99
N LEU A 105 19.33 11.66 -19.32
CA LEU A 105 18.48 10.86 -20.21
C LEU A 105 18.67 9.33 -20.03
N PRO A 106 19.87 8.75 -20.15
CA PRO A 106 20.05 7.31 -19.96
C PRO A 106 19.69 6.85 -18.54
N LEU A 107 19.99 7.66 -17.50
CA LEU A 107 19.60 7.35 -16.13
C LEU A 107 18.08 7.37 -15.94
N SER A 108 17.36 8.30 -16.58
CA SER A 108 15.89 8.34 -16.53
C SER A 108 15.25 7.10 -17.13
N VAL A 109 15.78 6.59 -18.26
CA VAL A 109 15.31 5.33 -18.87
C VAL A 109 15.57 4.15 -17.94
N LEU A 110 16.75 4.08 -17.32
CA LEU A 110 17.08 3.02 -16.36
C LEU A 110 16.18 3.08 -15.13
N MET A 111 15.97 4.27 -14.54
CA MET A 111 15.04 4.47 -13.43
C MET A 111 13.64 3.98 -13.76
N PHE A 112 13.13 4.29 -14.96
CA PHE A 112 11.82 3.81 -15.40
C PHE A 112 11.74 2.27 -15.41
N LEU A 113 12.78 1.58 -15.89
CA LEU A 113 12.85 0.11 -15.84
C LEU A 113 12.89 -0.42 -14.39
N VAL A 114 13.63 0.25 -13.50
CA VAL A 114 13.69 -0.14 -12.09
C VAL A 114 12.35 0.10 -11.38
N VAL A 115 11.60 1.15 -11.74
CA VAL A 115 10.22 1.36 -11.23
C VAL A 115 9.31 0.21 -11.66
N ILE A 116 9.39 -0.25 -12.92
CA ILE A 116 8.63 -1.41 -13.37
C ILE A 116 9.02 -2.67 -12.57
N ALA A 117 10.33 -2.89 -12.36
CA ALA A 117 10.82 -3.99 -11.54
C ALA A 117 10.32 -3.90 -10.09
N ASN A 118 10.27 -2.70 -9.51
CA ASN A 118 9.74 -2.45 -8.16
C ASN A 118 8.25 -2.81 -8.06
N ILE A 119 7.44 -2.41 -9.05
CA ILE A 119 6.02 -2.76 -9.12
C ILE A 119 5.86 -4.29 -9.18
N LEU A 120 6.64 -4.97 -10.02
CA LEU A 120 6.61 -6.43 -10.14
C LEU A 120 7.01 -7.12 -8.82
N CYS A 121 8.06 -6.64 -8.14
CA CYS A 121 8.49 -7.16 -6.84
C CYS A 121 7.39 -6.98 -5.79
N THR A 122 6.78 -5.78 -5.74
CA THR A 122 5.70 -5.47 -4.79
C THR A 122 4.49 -6.39 -5.00
N VAL A 123 4.08 -6.61 -6.25
CA VAL A 123 2.98 -7.52 -6.59
C VAL A 123 3.33 -8.98 -6.27
N ALA A 124 4.55 -9.41 -6.58
CA ALA A 124 5.02 -10.77 -6.30
C ALA A 124 5.01 -11.05 -4.79
N VAL A 125 5.50 -10.10 -3.99
CA VAL A 125 5.48 -10.21 -2.52
C VAL A 125 4.06 -10.17 -2.00
N LEU A 126 3.20 -9.27 -2.49
CA LEU A 126 1.77 -9.28 -2.14
C LEU A 126 1.13 -10.65 -2.38
N TYR A 127 1.36 -11.27 -3.54
CA TYR A 127 0.84 -12.59 -3.85
C TYR A 127 1.31 -13.64 -2.84
N VAL A 128 2.62 -13.67 -2.56
CA VAL A 128 3.20 -14.60 -1.59
C VAL A 128 2.59 -14.38 -0.21
N VAL A 129 2.50 -13.13 0.28
CA VAL A 129 1.92 -12.81 1.60
C VAL A 129 0.45 -13.24 1.72
N VAL A 130 -0.32 -13.13 0.62
CA VAL A 130 -1.73 -13.56 0.58
C VAL A 130 -1.88 -15.08 0.54
N GLN A 131 -0.95 -15.79 -0.11
CA GLN A 131 -1.03 -17.25 -0.30
C GLN A 131 -0.34 -18.05 0.80
N THR A 132 0.69 -17.50 1.45
CA THR A 132 1.39 -18.17 2.54
C THR A 132 0.43 -18.46 3.69
N GLN A 133 0.14 -19.75 3.85
CA GLN A 133 -0.52 -20.29 5.05
C GLN A 133 0.51 -20.43 6.16
N GLU A 134 0.07 -20.44 7.41
CA GLU A 134 0.97 -20.61 8.56
C GLU A 134 1.74 -21.93 8.41
N GLY A 135 3.07 -21.85 8.33
CA GLY A 135 3.99 -23.00 8.27
C GLY A 135 4.57 -23.34 6.90
N GLU A 136 4.10 -22.74 5.81
CA GLU A 136 4.68 -22.99 4.48
C GLU A 136 5.77 -21.95 4.12
N PRO A 137 6.95 -22.38 3.62
CA PRO A 137 7.98 -21.45 3.23
C PRO A 137 7.55 -20.61 2.01
N PRO A 138 7.76 -19.28 2.00
CA PRO A 138 7.36 -18.41 0.91
C PRO A 138 8.17 -18.71 -0.36
N GLN A 139 7.48 -19.12 -1.44
CA GLN A 139 8.11 -19.34 -2.73
C GLN A 139 8.05 -18.07 -3.60
N VAL A 140 9.12 -17.27 -3.54
CA VAL A 140 9.24 -16.00 -4.27
C VAL A 140 9.11 -16.18 -5.78
N SER A 141 9.64 -17.27 -6.34
CA SER A 141 9.57 -17.60 -7.78
C SER A 141 8.13 -17.76 -8.27
N THR A 142 7.26 -18.38 -7.48
CA THR A 142 5.83 -18.53 -7.77
C THR A 142 5.14 -17.17 -7.77
N GLY A 143 5.51 -16.30 -6.82
CA GLY A 143 5.05 -14.91 -6.76
C GLY A 143 5.40 -14.13 -8.03
N PHE A 144 6.65 -14.17 -8.49
CA PHE A 144 7.05 -13.49 -9.74
C PHE A 144 6.35 -14.05 -10.97
N SER A 145 6.25 -15.38 -11.07
CA SER A 145 5.56 -16.04 -12.18
C SER A 145 4.08 -15.64 -12.25
N TRP A 146 3.43 -15.52 -11.10
CA TRP A 146 2.05 -15.05 -11.02
C TRP A 146 1.93 -13.55 -11.32
N ALA A 147 2.84 -12.73 -10.79
CA ALA A 147 2.86 -11.28 -10.99
C ALA A 147 3.00 -10.92 -12.48
N ILE A 148 3.95 -11.54 -13.19
CA ILE A 148 4.19 -11.31 -14.62
C ILE A 148 2.94 -11.70 -15.44
N LYS A 149 2.31 -12.84 -15.14
CA LYS A 149 1.09 -13.30 -15.84
C LYS A 149 -0.10 -12.37 -15.62
N ASN A 150 -0.16 -11.68 -14.49
CA ASN A 150 -1.31 -10.86 -14.08
C ASN A 150 -1.03 -9.35 -14.09
N ILE A 151 0.14 -8.92 -14.53
CA ILE A 151 0.58 -7.52 -14.43
C ILE A 151 -0.39 -6.56 -15.11
N TRP A 152 -0.92 -6.93 -16.29
CA TRP A 152 -1.88 -6.10 -17.01
C TRP A 152 -3.18 -5.95 -16.22
N SER A 153 -3.70 -7.05 -15.67
CA SER A 153 -4.94 -7.02 -14.89
C SER A 153 -4.80 -6.16 -13.62
N LEU A 154 -3.63 -6.21 -12.97
CA LEU A 154 -3.32 -5.39 -11.81
C LEU A 154 -3.10 -3.93 -12.17
N LEU A 155 -2.41 -3.64 -13.28
CA LEU A 155 -2.22 -2.28 -13.78
C LEU A 155 -3.57 -1.63 -14.09
N TRP A 156 -4.47 -2.37 -14.75
CA TRP A 156 -5.83 -1.92 -15.00
C TRP A 156 -6.60 -1.61 -13.72
N LEU A 157 -6.53 -2.54 -12.75
CA LEU A 157 -7.16 -2.35 -11.44
C LEU A 157 -6.58 -1.12 -10.71
N GLY A 158 -5.27 -0.91 -10.79
CA GLY A 158 -4.58 0.25 -10.23
C GLY A 158 -5.03 1.56 -10.88
N ILE A 159 -5.10 1.61 -12.23
CA ILE A 159 -5.60 2.77 -12.97
C ILE A 159 -7.04 3.09 -12.56
N LEU A 160 -7.91 2.08 -12.52
CA LEU A 160 -9.30 2.24 -12.07
C LEU A 160 -9.37 2.78 -10.63
N ALA A 161 -8.57 2.23 -9.72
CA ALA A 161 -8.54 2.67 -8.33
C ALA A 161 -8.08 4.13 -8.21
N VAL A 162 -7.01 4.52 -8.91
CA VAL A 162 -6.49 5.89 -8.94
C VAL A 162 -7.53 6.84 -9.51
N LEU A 163 -8.18 6.51 -10.63
CA LEU A 163 -9.22 7.36 -11.22
C LEU A 163 -10.40 7.57 -10.27
N VAL A 164 -10.87 6.52 -9.60
CA VAL A 164 -11.98 6.64 -8.64
C VAL A 164 -11.58 7.49 -7.42
N VAL A 165 -10.38 7.28 -6.87
CA VAL A 165 -9.89 8.07 -5.72
C VAL A 165 -9.65 9.53 -6.12
N TRP A 166 -9.00 9.76 -7.26
CA TRP A 166 -8.74 11.10 -7.81
C TRP A 166 -10.04 11.85 -8.08
N GLY A 167 -11.03 11.18 -8.70
CA GLY A 167 -12.36 11.74 -8.91
C GLY A 167 -13.05 12.10 -7.59
N GLY A 168 -12.90 11.26 -6.55
CA GLY A 168 -13.39 11.55 -5.21
C GLY A 168 -12.70 12.76 -4.57
N LEU A 169 -11.37 12.85 -4.66
CA LEU A 169 -10.57 13.95 -4.11
C LEU A 169 -10.87 15.30 -4.78
N MET A 170 -11.12 15.29 -6.09
CA MET A 170 -11.47 16.48 -6.88
C MET A 170 -12.86 17.02 -6.56
N LEU A 171 -13.79 16.18 -6.10
CA LEU A 171 -15.05 16.67 -5.54
C LEU A 171 -14.77 17.34 -4.20
N PHE A 172 -14.15 16.61 -3.26
CA PHE A 172 -13.69 17.11 -1.97
C PHE A 172 -12.68 16.13 -1.33
N VAL A 173 -11.75 16.64 -0.51
CA VAL A 173 -10.72 15.82 0.15
C VAL A 173 -11.33 14.70 1.01
N ILE A 174 -12.34 15.01 1.84
CA ILE A 174 -12.95 14.04 2.77
C ILE A 174 -13.64 12.88 2.01
N PRO A 175 -14.54 13.11 1.04
CA PRO A 175 -15.08 12.07 0.17
C PRO A 175 -14.03 11.22 -0.54
N GLY A 176 -12.96 11.83 -1.07
CA GLY A 176 -11.86 11.09 -1.69
C GLY A 176 -11.15 10.13 -0.73
N LEU A 177 -10.88 10.58 0.50
CA LEU A 177 -10.32 9.73 1.56
C LEU A 177 -11.26 8.58 1.91
N VAL A 178 -12.56 8.85 2.07
CA VAL A 178 -13.55 7.80 2.37
C VAL A 178 -13.57 6.75 1.26
N VAL A 179 -13.63 7.16 -0.01
CA VAL A 179 -13.59 6.25 -1.16
C VAL A 179 -12.31 5.41 -1.17
N SER A 180 -11.15 6.00 -0.84
CA SER A 180 -9.87 5.29 -0.78
C SER A 180 -9.91 4.11 0.22
N PHE A 181 -10.53 4.30 1.40
CA PHE A 181 -10.69 3.21 2.37
C PHE A 181 -11.63 2.11 1.87
N TYR A 182 -12.71 2.46 1.15
CA TYR A 182 -13.64 1.47 0.61
C TYR A 182 -12.98 0.56 -0.44
N ILE A 183 -12.05 1.08 -1.25
CA ILE A 183 -11.39 0.31 -2.31
C ILE A 183 -10.00 -0.20 -1.93
N TYR A 184 -9.54 0.07 -0.69
CA TYR A 184 -8.20 -0.27 -0.22
C TYR A 184 -7.87 -1.77 -0.39
N PHE A 185 -8.87 -2.66 -0.21
CA PHE A 185 -8.69 -4.10 -0.32
C PHE A 185 -8.84 -4.66 -1.74
N ALA A 186 -9.02 -3.83 -2.76
CA ALA A 186 -9.30 -4.31 -4.12
C ALA A 186 -8.19 -5.21 -4.70
N GLN A 187 -6.92 -4.91 -4.43
CA GLN A 187 -5.80 -5.74 -4.87
C GLN A 187 -5.82 -7.13 -4.19
N TYR A 188 -6.19 -7.20 -2.91
CA TYR A 188 -6.30 -8.44 -2.15
C TYR A 188 -7.47 -9.29 -2.65
N VAL A 189 -8.60 -8.66 -2.95
CA VAL A 189 -9.73 -9.30 -3.62
C VAL A 189 -9.32 -9.88 -4.97
N PHE A 190 -8.54 -9.15 -5.78
CA PHE A 190 -8.05 -9.68 -7.05
C PHE A 190 -7.15 -10.90 -6.85
N VAL A 191 -6.20 -10.85 -5.92
CA VAL A 191 -5.26 -11.94 -5.65
C VAL A 191 -5.96 -13.18 -5.10
N ARG A 192 -6.89 -13.00 -4.15
CA ARG A 192 -7.52 -14.10 -3.40
C ARG A 192 -8.79 -14.62 -4.06
N GLU A 193 -9.63 -13.74 -4.59
CA GLU A 193 -10.95 -14.07 -5.15
C GLU A 193 -10.94 -14.09 -6.68
N GLY A 194 -9.85 -13.66 -7.33
CA GLY A 194 -9.71 -13.67 -8.79
C GLY A 194 -10.57 -12.64 -9.53
N LEU A 195 -11.27 -11.77 -8.81
CA LEU A 195 -12.12 -10.73 -9.40
C LEU A 195 -11.27 -9.63 -10.02
N LYS A 196 -11.56 -9.23 -11.26
CA LYS A 196 -10.79 -8.23 -12.01
C LYS A 196 -11.56 -6.92 -12.19
N GLY A 197 -10.86 -5.80 -12.34
CA GLY A 197 -11.46 -4.50 -12.68
C GLY A 197 -12.49 -3.99 -11.66
N PHE A 198 -13.64 -3.50 -12.14
CA PHE A 198 -14.71 -2.97 -11.29
C PHE A 198 -15.29 -3.98 -10.27
N PRO A 199 -15.55 -5.25 -10.63
CA PRO A 199 -15.95 -6.26 -9.64
C PRO A 199 -15.06 -6.33 -8.40
N ALA A 200 -13.74 -6.20 -8.56
CA ALA A 200 -12.80 -6.19 -7.43
C ALA A 200 -12.99 -4.98 -6.51
N LEU A 201 -13.20 -3.79 -7.09
CA LEU A 201 -13.45 -2.54 -6.36
C LEU A 201 -14.77 -2.61 -5.58
N LEU A 202 -15.84 -3.10 -6.23
CA LEU A 202 -17.16 -3.22 -5.62
C LEU A 202 -17.15 -4.26 -4.50
N ARG A 203 -16.45 -5.38 -4.70
CA ARG A 203 -16.26 -6.39 -3.65
C ARG A 203 -15.46 -5.83 -2.46
N SER A 204 -14.38 -5.07 -2.71
CA SER A 204 -13.66 -4.36 -1.64
C SER A 204 -14.59 -3.45 -0.84
N ARG A 205 -15.45 -2.68 -1.53
CA ARG A 205 -16.42 -1.81 -0.87
C ARG A 205 -17.38 -2.62 0.00
N GLN A 206 -17.88 -3.76 -0.48
CA GLN A 206 -18.77 -4.62 0.33
C GLN A 206 -18.08 -5.13 1.59
N LEU A 207 -16.81 -5.54 1.50
CA LEU A 207 -16.02 -5.98 2.66
C LEU A 207 -15.95 -4.88 3.72
N VAL A 208 -15.74 -3.63 3.31
CA VAL A 208 -15.58 -2.47 4.21
C VAL A 208 -16.91 -1.87 4.65
N SER A 209 -18.00 -2.05 3.90
CA SER A 209 -19.30 -1.44 4.18
C SER A 209 -19.86 -1.89 5.54
N GLY A 210 -20.17 -0.93 6.41
CA GLY A 210 -20.60 -1.18 7.80
C GLY A 210 -19.46 -1.30 8.82
N ASP A 211 -18.22 -1.52 8.38
CA ASP A 211 -17.04 -1.62 9.25
C ASP A 211 -15.97 -0.55 8.89
N ALA A 212 -16.32 0.44 8.07
CA ALA A 212 -15.37 1.39 7.48
C ALA A 212 -14.55 2.16 8.52
N LEU A 213 -15.19 2.68 9.57
CA LEU A 213 -14.50 3.40 10.66
C LEU A 213 -13.59 2.47 11.46
N ALA A 214 -14.00 1.22 11.66
CA ALA A 214 -13.23 0.24 12.41
C ALA A 214 -11.99 -0.21 11.63
N VAL A 215 -12.09 -0.31 10.30
CA VAL A 215 -10.96 -0.57 9.40
C VAL A 215 -10.04 0.65 9.33
N ALA A 216 -10.60 1.84 9.07
CA ALA A 216 -9.84 3.08 8.94
C ALA A 216 -9.07 3.39 10.24
N GLY A 217 -9.70 3.25 11.40
CA GLY A 217 -9.04 3.44 12.70
C GLY A 217 -7.87 2.48 12.93
N ARG A 218 -7.97 1.22 12.46
CA ARG A 218 -6.86 0.25 12.55
C ARG A 218 -5.72 0.60 11.59
N LEU A 219 -6.04 0.93 10.33
CA LEU A 219 -5.03 1.32 9.36
C LEU A 219 -4.31 2.61 9.77
N LEU A 220 -5.06 3.62 10.24
CA LEU A 220 -4.49 4.86 10.77
C LEU A 220 -3.68 4.60 12.04
N GLY A 221 -4.16 3.77 12.96
CA GLY A 221 -3.41 3.41 14.16
C GLY A 221 -2.08 2.72 13.86
N VAL A 222 -2.06 1.80 12.89
CA VAL A 222 -0.82 1.19 12.39
C VAL A 222 0.08 2.24 11.73
N GLY A 223 -0.49 3.11 10.89
CA GLY A 223 0.24 4.19 10.23
C GLY A 223 0.88 5.17 11.20
N PHE A 224 0.16 5.60 12.24
CA PHE A 224 0.70 6.47 13.30
C PHE A 224 1.80 5.80 14.12
N LEU A 225 1.67 4.50 14.40
CA LEU A 225 2.72 3.74 15.09
C LEU A 225 4.00 3.70 14.24
N PHE A 226 3.87 3.40 12.95
CA PHE A 226 5.00 3.41 12.01
C PHE A 226 5.59 4.80 11.82
N LEU A 227 4.77 5.84 11.74
CA LEU A 227 5.23 7.23 11.70
C LEU A 227 6.04 7.57 12.96
N GLY A 228 5.56 7.20 14.15
CA GLY A 228 6.28 7.42 15.41
C GLY A 228 7.62 6.68 15.44
N LEU A 229 7.66 5.43 15.00
CA LEU A 229 8.89 4.64 14.89
C LEU A 229 9.88 5.27 13.89
N PHE A 230 9.37 5.77 12.75
CA PHE A 230 10.17 6.42 11.72
C PHE A 230 10.75 7.73 12.24
N ILE A 231 9.96 8.58 12.88
CA ILE A 231 10.43 9.82 13.51
C ILE A 231 11.52 9.50 14.55
N LEU A 232 11.30 8.50 15.42
CA LEU A 232 12.29 8.08 16.41
C LEU A 232 13.60 7.63 15.74
N PHE A 233 13.51 6.82 14.69
CA PHE A 233 14.66 6.37 13.90
C PHE A 233 15.47 7.54 13.33
N PHE A 234 14.82 8.51 12.68
CA PHE A 234 15.51 9.68 12.13
C PHE A 234 16.08 10.60 13.20
N ILE A 235 15.38 10.79 14.33
CA ILE A 235 15.92 11.54 15.48
C ILE A 235 17.19 10.85 16.00
N THR A 236 17.18 9.53 16.17
CA THR A 236 18.36 8.81 16.68
C THR A 236 19.56 8.95 15.74
N ILE A 237 19.34 8.84 14.43
CA ILE A 237 20.39 9.05 13.42
C ILE A 237 20.87 10.50 13.45
N GLY A 238 19.97 11.47 13.45
CA GLY A 238 20.31 12.89 13.49
C GLY A 238 21.10 13.29 14.74
N LEU A 239 20.77 12.71 15.90
CA LEU A 239 21.55 12.90 17.13
C LEU A 239 22.96 12.30 17.02
N ILE A 240 23.12 11.11 16.43
CA ILE A 240 24.43 10.49 16.22
C ILE A 240 25.28 11.37 15.29
N VAL A 241 24.72 11.83 14.17
CA VAL A 241 25.40 12.72 13.22
C VAL A 241 25.75 14.05 13.89
N GLY A 242 24.81 14.66 14.63
CA GLY A 242 25.04 15.93 15.32
C GLY A 242 26.12 15.86 16.40
N ILE A 243 26.16 14.78 17.20
CA ILE A 243 27.25 14.55 18.16
C ILE A 243 28.58 14.36 17.41
N GLY A 244 28.56 13.66 16.28
CA GLY A 244 29.72 13.55 15.39
C GLY A 244 30.28 14.91 14.98
N SER A 245 29.43 15.82 14.49
CA SER A 245 29.82 17.17 14.05
C SER A 245 30.36 18.03 15.20
N LEU A 246 29.96 17.76 16.45
CA LEU A 246 30.50 18.45 17.62
C LEU A 246 31.90 17.94 18.00
N VAL A 247 32.20 16.66 17.74
CA VAL A 247 33.46 16.01 18.14
C VAL A 247 34.52 16.15 17.05
N SER A 248 34.17 15.94 15.78
CA SER A 248 35.06 16.26 14.68
C SER A 248 34.94 17.74 14.36
N SER A 249 36.04 18.47 14.27
CA SER A 249 36.04 19.88 13.84
C SER A 249 35.52 20.12 12.41
N THR A 250 35.07 19.07 11.73
CA THR A 250 34.40 19.06 10.43
C THR A 250 32.92 18.81 10.62
N ASP A 251 32.08 19.52 9.88
CA ASP A 251 30.65 19.21 9.85
C ASP A 251 30.42 17.86 9.16
N VAL A 252 30.19 16.80 9.93
CA VAL A 252 29.98 15.46 9.34
C VAL A 252 28.67 15.38 8.55
N SER A 253 27.73 16.29 8.76
CA SER A 253 26.46 16.31 8.04
C SER A 253 26.63 16.67 6.56
N GLU A 254 27.71 17.38 6.21
CA GLU A 254 28.03 17.73 4.81
C GLU A 254 28.76 16.60 4.08
N LEU A 255 29.19 15.54 4.80
CA LEU A 255 29.89 14.44 4.17
C LEU A 255 28.91 13.62 3.31
N PRO A 256 29.15 13.47 1.99
CA PRO A 256 28.28 12.69 1.11
C PRO A 256 28.06 11.25 1.59
N ALA A 257 29.04 10.69 2.29
CA ALA A 257 28.96 9.34 2.86
C ALA A 257 27.88 9.24 3.96
N VAL A 258 27.66 10.30 4.74
CA VAL A 258 26.65 10.30 5.80
C VAL A 258 25.26 10.33 5.19
N ASP A 259 24.98 11.26 4.28
CA ASP A 259 23.70 11.35 3.57
C ASP A 259 23.34 10.02 2.88
N TRP A 260 24.30 9.47 2.11
CA TRP A 260 24.11 8.19 1.44
C TRP A 260 23.81 7.03 2.41
N THR A 261 24.50 6.99 3.54
CA THR A 261 24.30 5.95 4.56
C THR A 261 22.92 6.07 5.20
N VAL A 262 22.49 7.29 5.56
CA VAL A 262 21.18 7.55 6.15
C VAL A 262 20.07 7.19 5.17
N GLY A 263 20.20 7.60 3.92
CA GLY A 263 19.24 7.26 2.86
C GLY A 263 19.15 5.76 2.64
N LEU A 264 20.29 5.06 2.52
CA LEU A 264 20.32 3.60 2.37
C LEU A 264 19.61 2.89 3.52
N LEU A 265 19.92 3.24 4.77
CA LEU A 265 19.27 2.66 5.95
C LEU A 265 17.76 2.96 5.95
N GLY A 266 17.35 4.16 5.54
CA GLY A 266 15.95 4.53 5.36
C GLY A 266 15.23 3.66 4.34
N GLN A 267 15.86 3.37 3.20
CA GLN A 267 15.28 2.49 2.17
C GLN A 267 15.15 1.03 2.65
N LEU A 268 16.16 0.52 3.36
CA LEU A 268 16.11 -0.83 3.94
C LEU A 268 15.00 -0.95 4.99
N ALA A 269 14.87 0.05 5.86
CA ALA A 269 13.78 0.12 6.85
C ALA A 269 12.41 0.20 6.17
N GLY A 270 12.28 0.99 5.10
CA GLY A 270 11.06 1.10 4.31
C GLY A 270 10.64 -0.21 3.65
N ALA A 271 11.59 -1.01 3.15
CA ALA A 271 11.30 -2.32 2.57
C ALA A 271 10.74 -3.31 3.62
N VAL A 272 11.34 -3.36 4.82
CA VAL A 272 10.83 -4.15 5.94
C VAL A 272 9.42 -3.69 6.33
N LEU A 273 9.23 -2.37 6.45
CA LEU A 273 7.93 -1.77 6.79
C LEU A 273 6.84 -2.12 5.77
N THR A 274 7.21 -2.21 4.49
CA THR A 274 6.30 -2.60 3.42
C THR A 274 5.81 -4.04 3.60
N VAL A 275 6.70 -4.99 3.93
CA VAL A 275 6.31 -6.39 4.21
C VAL A 275 5.36 -6.48 5.41
N ILE A 276 5.67 -5.75 6.49
CA ILE A 276 4.82 -5.69 7.67
C ILE A 276 3.43 -5.14 7.30
N SER A 277 3.39 -4.04 6.54
CA SER A 277 2.15 -3.38 6.12
C SER A 277 1.30 -4.29 5.23
N LEU A 278 1.92 -5.03 4.30
CA LEU A 278 1.23 -6.03 3.49
C LEU A 278 0.59 -7.12 4.36
N ARG A 279 1.33 -7.68 5.34
CA ARG A 279 0.80 -8.71 6.23
C ARG A 279 -0.34 -8.20 7.10
N VAL A 280 -0.19 -7.01 7.69
CA VAL A 280 -1.26 -6.34 8.46
C VAL A 280 -2.53 -6.24 7.64
N THR A 281 -2.40 -5.82 6.37
CA THR A 281 -3.53 -5.63 5.48
C THR A 281 -4.17 -6.97 5.08
N VAL A 282 -3.38 -8.02 4.86
CA VAL A 282 -3.89 -9.38 4.63
C VAL A 282 -4.72 -9.88 5.81
N ILE A 283 -4.25 -9.69 7.05
CA ILE A 283 -4.98 -10.12 8.26
C ILE A 283 -6.32 -9.39 8.36
N LEU A 284 -6.34 -8.07 8.12
CA LEU A 284 -7.58 -7.29 8.10
C LEU A 284 -8.53 -7.73 6.99
N TYR A 285 -8.00 -7.96 5.79
CA TYR A 285 -8.76 -8.47 4.66
C TYR A 285 -9.39 -9.82 4.98
N GLN A 286 -8.62 -10.77 5.51
CA GLN A 286 -9.09 -12.11 5.86
C GLN A 286 -10.20 -12.05 6.92
N ALA A 287 -10.03 -11.23 7.97
CA ALA A 287 -11.05 -11.06 9.00
C ALA A 287 -12.37 -10.50 8.42
N LEU A 288 -12.30 -9.54 7.50
CA LEU A 288 -13.48 -9.01 6.81
C LEU A 288 -14.11 -10.03 5.84
N ALA A 289 -13.28 -10.79 5.12
CA ALA A 289 -13.73 -11.80 4.17
C ALA A 289 -14.43 -12.97 4.87
N LEU A 290 -13.95 -13.37 6.06
CA LEU A 290 -14.62 -14.34 6.92
C LEU A 290 -15.98 -13.83 7.41
N LYS A 291 -16.07 -12.54 7.78
CA LYS A 291 -17.33 -11.91 8.19
C LYS A 291 -18.33 -11.77 7.05
N LYS A 292 -17.85 -11.57 5.81
CA LYS A 292 -18.67 -11.31 4.61
C LYS A 292 -18.23 -12.21 3.45
N PRO A 293 -18.57 -13.51 3.49
CA PRO A 293 -18.21 -14.45 2.43
C PRO A 293 -18.65 -13.98 1.05
N TYR A 294 -17.87 -14.31 0.03
CA TYR A 294 -18.23 -13.96 -1.34
C TYR A 294 -19.37 -14.86 -1.82
N VAL A 295 -20.43 -14.26 -2.38
CA VAL A 295 -21.54 -14.98 -3.02
C VAL A 295 -21.54 -14.60 -4.49
N ALA A 296 -21.16 -15.54 -5.36
CA ALA A 296 -20.88 -15.29 -6.78
C ALA A 296 -22.06 -14.71 -7.58
N THR A 297 -23.30 -14.85 -7.10
CA THR A 297 -24.51 -14.42 -7.78
C THR A 297 -25.09 -13.10 -7.26
N ALA A 298 -24.49 -12.49 -6.24
CA ALA A 298 -24.98 -11.23 -5.72
C ALA A 298 -24.59 -10.07 -6.67
N GLU A 299 -25.56 -9.49 -7.36
CA GLU A 299 -25.35 -8.23 -8.09
C GLU A 299 -24.75 -7.19 -7.12
N LEU A 300 -23.57 -6.66 -7.48
CA LEU A 300 -22.84 -5.75 -6.60
C LEU A 300 -23.45 -4.34 -6.72
N PRO A 301 -24.15 -3.82 -5.70
CA PRO A 301 -24.84 -2.54 -5.81
C PRO A 301 -23.84 -1.38 -5.92
N GLY A 302 -24.12 -0.45 -6.82
CA GLY A 302 -23.39 0.83 -6.93
C GLY A 302 -22.36 0.91 -8.05
N HIS A 303 -22.34 -0.03 -9.00
CA HIS A 303 -21.50 0.03 -10.19
C HIS A 303 -21.53 1.41 -10.88
N GLY A 304 -22.73 1.97 -11.12
CA GLY A 304 -22.88 3.27 -11.78
C GLY A 304 -22.23 4.45 -11.05
N LYS A 305 -22.19 4.43 -9.71
CA LYS A 305 -21.55 5.51 -8.92
C LYS A 305 -20.03 5.50 -9.07
N TYR A 306 -19.42 4.32 -9.03
CA TYR A 306 -17.98 4.16 -9.22
C TYR A 306 -17.56 4.46 -10.65
N LEU A 307 -18.36 4.08 -11.63
CA LEU A 307 -18.12 4.43 -13.03
C LEU A 307 -18.17 5.95 -13.24
N ALA A 308 -19.17 6.63 -12.69
CA ALA A 308 -19.27 8.09 -12.76
C ALA A 308 -18.06 8.78 -12.11
N LEU A 309 -17.62 8.30 -10.93
CA LEU A 309 -16.41 8.81 -10.26
C LEU A 309 -15.15 8.57 -11.09
N ALA A 310 -15.01 7.41 -11.73
CA ALA A 310 -13.86 7.11 -12.59
C ALA A 310 -13.80 8.03 -13.82
N ILE A 311 -14.95 8.28 -14.47
CA ILE A 311 -15.06 9.22 -15.61
C ILE A 311 -14.69 10.63 -15.15
N TRP A 312 -15.24 11.09 -14.02
CA TRP A 312 -14.90 12.40 -13.45
C TRP A 312 -13.42 12.50 -13.08
N GLY A 313 -12.84 11.45 -12.51
CA GLY A 313 -11.42 11.33 -12.23
C GLY A 313 -10.55 11.47 -13.49
N LEU A 314 -10.97 10.84 -14.59
CA LEU A 314 -10.25 10.94 -15.86
C LEU A 314 -10.30 12.37 -16.43
N VAL A 315 -11.49 12.98 -16.44
CA VAL A 315 -11.69 14.36 -16.92
C VAL A 315 -10.87 15.35 -16.08
N SER A 316 -10.93 15.24 -14.76
CA SER A 316 -10.20 16.12 -13.85
C SER A 316 -8.69 15.93 -13.92
N LEU A 317 -8.19 14.70 -14.11
CA LEU A 317 -6.77 14.45 -14.35
C LEU A 317 -6.30 15.09 -15.66
N ALA A 318 -7.06 14.94 -16.75
CA ALA A 318 -6.75 15.57 -18.02
C ALA A 318 -6.73 17.11 -17.93
N LEU A 319 -7.72 17.69 -17.22
CA LEU A 319 -7.76 19.13 -16.95
C LEU A 319 -6.57 19.58 -16.12
N PHE A 320 -6.21 18.85 -15.07
CA PHE A 320 -5.05 19.15 -14.22
C PHE A 320 -3.75 19.16 -15.02
N VAL A 321 -3.53 18.16 -15.88
CA VAL A 321 -2.35 18.11 -16.76
C VAL A 321 -2.35 19.26 -17.76
N ALA A 322 -3.49 19.58 -18.37
CA ALA A 322 -3.61 20.70 -19.30
C ALA A 322 -3.27 22.05 -18.63
N LEU A 323 -3.78 22.28 -17.41
CA LEU A 323 -3.44 23.46 -16.62
C LEU A 323 -1.95 23.48 -16.25
N ALA A 324 -1.39 22.36 -15.79
CA ALA A 324 0.03 22.28 -15.44
C ALA A 324 0.95 22.62 -16.64
N VAL A 325 0.60 22.16 -17.84
CA VAL A 325 1.31 22.51 -19.07
C VAL A 325 1.11 23.97 -19.45
N ALA A 326 -0.11 24.50 -19.35
CA ALA A 326 -0.43 25.89 -19.69
C ALA A 326 0.32 26.90 -18.79
N PHE A 327 0.50 26.57 -17.50
CA PHE A 327 1.22 27.42 -16.54
C PHE A 327 2.74 27.13 -16.45
N ALA A 328 3.26 26.15 -17.18
CA ALA A 328 4.69 25.83 -17.16
C ALA A 328 5.61 26.99 -17.61
N PRO A 329 5.27 27.78 -18.67
CA PRO A 329 6.09 28.92 -19.08
C PRO A 329 6.11 30.06 -18.04
N GLU A 330 5.00 30.28 -17.34
CA GLU A 330 4.90 31.35 -16.34
C GLU A 330 5.79 31.08 -15.12
N ARG A 331 6.01 29.81 -14.76
CA ARG A 331 6.99 29.43 -13.73
C ARG A 331 8.41 29.83 -14.12
N GLN A 332 8.80 29.65 -15.38
CA GLN A 332 10.13 30.05 -15.85
C GLN A 332 10.32 31.58 -15.82
N SER A 333 9.25 32.34 -16.09
CA SER A 333 9.28 33.81 -15.99
C SER A 333 9.32 34.29 -14.55
N LEU A 334 8.60 33.63 -13.63
CA LEU A 334 8.66 33.94 -12.20
C LEU A 334 10.05 33.62 -11.62
N GLU A 335 10.65 32.49 -11.98
CA GLU A 335 12.02 32.15 -11.57
C GLU A 335 13.02 33.21 -12.06
N LYS A 336 12.91 33.65 -13.33
CA LYS A 336 13.77 34.73 -13.87
C LYS A 336 13.48 36.11 -13.30
N GLY A 337 12.26 36.38 -12.83
CA GLY A 337 11.89 37.66 -12.22
C GLY A 337 12.33 37.79 -10.77
N PHE A 338 12.55 36.66 -10.08
CA PHE A 338 13.13 36.59 -8.74
C PHE A 338 14.65 36.56 -8.73
N ASP A 339 15.29 36.33 -9.88
CA ASP A 339 16.61 36.90 -10.15
C ASP A 339 16.44 38.43 -10.27
N VAL A 340 16.10 39.06 -9.14
CA VAL A 340 16.40 40.48 -8.92
C VAL A 340 17.90 40.51 -9.10
N GLU A 341 18.32 40.88 -10.30
CA GLU A 341 19.68 41.29 -10.60
C GLU A 341 20.10 42.11 -9.39
N GLU A 342 20.93 41.54 -8.51
CA GLU A 342 21.66 42.30 -7.52
C GLU A 342 22.54 43.19 -8.37
N SER A 343 21.96 44.28 -8.87
CA SER A 343 22.67 45.27 -9.64
C SER A 343 23.82 45.65 -8.72
N PRO A 344 25.08 45.42 -9.13
CA PRO A 344 26.23 45.72 -8.29
C PRO A 344 26.22 47.19 -7.84
N GLU A 345 25.49 48.07 -8.52
CA GLU A 345 25.26 49.45 -8.13
C GLU A 345 24.49 49.61 -6.80
N ARG A 346 23.59 48.69 -6.43
CA ARG A 346 22.88 48.75 -5.13
C ARG A 346 23.77 48.33 -3.96
N ILE A 347 24.76 47.47 -4.19
CA ILE A 347 25.72 47.06 -3.14
C ILE A 347 26.70 48.21 -2.86
N ILE A 348 27.08 48.99 -3.87
CA ILE A 348 27.99 50.15 -3.70
C ILE A 348 27.33 51.26 -2.87
N ASP A 349 26.02 51.48 -2.99
CA ASP A 349 25.33 52.56 -2.27
C ASP A 349 25.05 52.22 -0.79
N LEU A 350 24.92 50.93 -0.44
CA LEU A 350 24.78 50.50 0.96
C LEU A 350 26.11 50.63 1.73
N ASP A 351 27.22 50.23 1.12
CA ASP A 351 28.55 50.34 1.74
C ASP A 351 28.97 51.80 1.94
N ALA A 352 28.56 52.70 1.02
CA ALA A 352 28.75 54.14 1.15
C ALA A 352 27.89 54.76 2.27
N LYS A 353 26.64 54.31 2.42
CA LYS A 353 25.75 54.76 3.50
C LYS A 353 26.24 54.32 4.88
N ASP A 354 26.73 53.09 5.01
CA ASP A 354 27.23 52.59 6.28
C ASP A 354 28.51 53.34 6.71
N ARG A 355 29.45 53.60 5.78
CA ARG A 355 30.62 54.45 6.07
C ARG A 355 30.25 55.88 6.44
N ALA A 356 29.23 56.45 5.79
CA ALA A 356 28.75 57.79 6.13
C ALA A 356 28.09 57.84 7.51
N LEU A 357 27.44 56.76 7.94
CA LEU A 357 26.87 56.61 9.28
C LEU A 357 27.96 56.44 10.35
N GLU A 358 28.99 55.62 10.10
CA GLU A 358 30.15 55.49 11.00
C GLU A 358 30.88 56.82 11.20
N LEU A 359 31.05 57.61 10.13
CA LEU A 359 31.66 58.94 10.23
C LEU A 359 30.83 59.93 11.03
N ARG A 360 29.50 59.82 11.02
CA ARG A 360 28.60 60.66 11.82
C ARG A 360 28.56 60.27 13.30
N LEU A 361 28.78 59.00 13.63
CA LEU A 361 28.80 58.53 15.02
C LEU A 361 30.12 58.84 15.74
N ASN A 362 31.19 59.09 14.98
CA ASN A 362 32.51 59.43 15.52
C ASN A 362 32.79 60.95 15.61
N GLN A 363 31.81 61.80 15.30
CA GLN A 363 31.83 63.25 15.54
C GLN A 363 30.91 63.59 16.69
#